data_AF-A0A9X2B1E0-F1
#
_entry.id   AF-A0A9X2B1E0-F1
#
_cell.length_a   1.000
_cell.length_b   1.000
_cell.length_c   1.000
_cell.angle_alpha   90.00
_cell.angle_beta   90.00
_cell.angle_gamma   90.00
#
_symmetry.space_group_name_H-M   'P 1'
#
loop_
_entity.id
_entity.type
_entity.pdbx_description
1 polymer ?
#
loop_
_entity_poly.entity_id
_entity_poly.type
_entity_poly.pdbx_seq_one_letter_code
_entity_poly.pdbx_strand_id
1 'polypeptide(L)'
;MAPDIGSLDVDVAAAQSAVSDALDTVGTKQQEILAESPRRTAASYGKGLGDRAVQLVELRRRAHEIRLAHVDRLRAGLENTAGTLTAVSGTDEQSRRVFGAGEGR
;
A
#
# COMPACT_ATOMS: atom_id res chain seq x y z
N MET A 1 -22.30 36.61 7.15
CA MET A 1 -21.48 35.85 6.18
C MET A 1 -21.45 34.41 6.66
N ALA A 2 -22.18 33.52 5.98
CA ALA A 2 -21.96 32.09 6.19
C ALA A 2 -20.60 31.73 5.57
N PRO A 3 -19.79 30.87 6.21
CA PRO A 3 -18.58 30.38 5.58
C PRO A 3 -18.96 29.66 4.30
N ASP A 4 -18.30 30.04 3.21
CA ASP A 4 -18.39 29.35 1.92
C ASP A 4 -17.73 27.98 2.07
N ILE A 5 -18.56 26.96 2.28
CA ILE A 5 -18.14 25.57 2.46
C ILE A 5 -17.96 24.87 1.09
N GLY A 6 -18.06 25.62 -0.02
CA GLY A 6 -18.12 25.10 -1.38
C GLY A 6 -16.81 24.60 -1.98
N SER A 7 -15.67 24.70 -1.29
CA SER A 7 -14.39 24.21 -1.82
C SER A 7 -13.46 23.64 -0.75
N LEU A 8 -13.86 22.51 -0.17
CA LEU A 8 -12.86 21.48 0.14
C LEU A 8 -12.53 20.76 -1.17
N ASP A 9 -11.90 21.47 -2.10
CA ASP A 9 -11.52 20.93 -3.40
C ASP A 9 -10.32 20.01 -3.18
N VAL A 10 -10.62 18.73 -2.91
CA VAL A 10 -9.60 17.69 -2.89
C VAL A 10 -9.22 17.45 -4.33
N ASP A 11 -7.96 17.71 -4.68
CA ASP A 11 -7.44 17.37 -6.01
C ASP A 11 -7.38 15.83 -6.13
N VAL A 12 -8.47 15.27 -6.63
CA VAL A 12 -8.67 13.83 -6.82
C VAL A 12 -7.61 13.28 -7.77
N ALA A 13 -7.19 14.05 -8.79
CA ALA A 13 -6.18 13.60 -9.74
C ALA A 13 -4.80 13.52 -9.06
N ALA A 14 -4.44 14.52 -8.25
CA ALA A 14 -3.22 14.46 -7.44
C ALA A 14 -3.26 13.30 -6.43
N ALA A 15 -4.41 13.07 -5.78
CA ALA A 15 -4.57 11.95 -4.85
C ALA A 15 -4.44 10.59 -5.55
N GLN A 16 -5.04 10.42 -6.73
CA GLN A 16 -4.91 9.22 -7.55
C GLN A 16 -3.45 8.98 -7.98
N SER A 17 -2.75 10.04 -8.42
CA SER A 17 -1.32 9.96 -8.77
C SER A 17 -0.49 9.52 -7.58
N ALA A 18 -0.68 10.13 -6.40
CA ALA A 18 0.07 9.79 -5.20
C ALA A 18 -0.18 8.34 -4.74
N VAL A 19 -1.42 7.85 -4.85
CA VAL A 19 -1.75 6.44 -4.55
C VAL A 19 -1.11 5.49 -5.55
N SER A 20 -1.08 5.85 -6.84
CA SER A 20 -0.39 5.06 -7.87
C SER A 20 1.11 4.94 -7.58
N ASP A 21 1.78 6.08 -7.32
CA ASP A 21 3.22 6.11 -6.99
C ASP A 21 3.52 5.29 -5.72
N ALA A 22 2.64 5.37 -4.73
CA ALA A 22 2.76 4.59 -3.50
C ALA A 22 2.60 3.08 -3.76
N LEU A 23 1.65 2.68 -4.62
CA LEU A 23 1.44 1.28 -5.00
C LEU A 23 2.67 0.72 -5.74
N ASP A 24 3.28 1.50 -6.62
CA ASP A 24 4.51 1.12 -7.34
C ASP A 24 5.69 0.98 -6.38
N THR A 25 5.83 1.93 -5.45
CA THR A 25 6.87 1.90 -4.41
C THR A 25 6.73 0.68 -3.50
N VAL A 26 5.51 0.44 -2.99
CA VAL A 26 5.22 -0.72 -2.14
C VAL A 26 5.37 -2.03 -2.91
N GLY A 27 4.96 -2.08 -4.17
CA GLY A 27 5.15 -3.23 -5.06
C GLY A 27 6.62 -3.56 -5.26
N THR A 28 7.45 -2.56 -5.55
CA THR A 28 8.92 -2.72 -5.64
C THR A 28 9.47 -3.25 -4.32
N LYS A 29 9.02 -2.69 -3.18
CA LYS A 29 9.52 -3.12 -1.87
C LYS A 29 9.14 -4.56 -1.54
N GLN A 30 7.95 -4.98 -1.92
CA GLN A 30 7.49 -6.35 -1.74
C GLN A 30 8.37 -7.33 -2.53
N GLN A 31 8.69 -7.00 -3.79
CA GLN A 31 9.57 -7.83 -4.62
C GLN A 31 10.99 -7.91 -4.07
N GLU A 32 11.54 -6.81 -3.57
CA GLU A 32 12.84 -6.81 -2.87
C GLU A 32 12.84 -7.75 -1.67
N ILE A 33 11.81 -7.66 -0.81
CA ILE A 33 11.69 -8.52 0.36
C ILE A 33 11.62 -9.98 -0.07
N LEU A 34 10.76 -10.32 -1.05
CA LEU A 34 10.65 -11.68 -1.58
C LEU A 34 11.99 -12.21 -2.12
N ALA A 35 12.75 -11.39 -2.83
CA ALA A 35 14.07 -11.74 -3.34
C ALA A 35 15.09 -12.03 -2.22
N GLU A 36 14.98 -11.32 -1.09
CA GLU A 36 15.80 -11.46 0.12
C GLU A 36 15.41 -12.65 1.03
N SER A 37 14.53 -13.55 0.57
CA SER A 37 14.11 -14.75 1.31
C SER A 37 15.28 -15.47 2.00
N PRO A 38 15.24 -15.72 3.32
CA PRO A 38 16.35 -16.35 4.05
C PRO A 38 16.65 -17.76 3.53
N ARG A 39 17.85 -17.96 2.95
CA ARG A 39 18.28 -19.27 2.37
C ARG A 39 19.27 -20.05 3.22
N ARG A 40 19.87 -19.42 4.24
CA ARG A 40 20.91 -20.06 5.06
C ARG A 40 20.30 -21.08 6.00
N THR A 41 20.97 -22.22 6.12
CA THR A 41 20.65 -23.28 7.10
C THR A 41 21.63 -23.24 8.27
N ALA A 42 21.25 -23.80 9.43
CA ALA A 42 22.10 -23.82 10.61
C ALA A 42 23.46 -24.51 10.36
N ALA A 43 23.49 -25.52 9.49
CA ALA A 43 24.71 -26.24 9.10
C ALA A 43 25.78 -25.34 8.45
N SER A 44 25.38 -24.21 7.85
CA SER A 44 26.30 -23.26 7.22
C SER A 44 27.18 -22.47 8.20
N TYR A 45 26.91 -22.54 9.50
CA TYR A 45 27.62 -21.77 10.52
C TYR A 45 28.83 -22.48 11.13
N GLY A 46 29.08 -23.76 10.80
CA GLY A 46 30.23 -24.52 11.27
C GLY A 46 29.96 -25.36 12.53
N LYS A 47 30.87 -26.31 12.82
CA LYS A 47 30.75 -27.22 13.96
C LYS A 47 30.79 -26.48 15.30
N GLY A 48 29.97 -26.93 16.24
CA GLY A 48 29.90 -26.37 17.61
C GLY A 48 28.95 -25.19 17.79
N LEU A 49 28.31 -24.72 16.72
CA LEU A 49 27.38 -23.57 16.75
C LEU A 49 25.90 -23.94 16.55
N GLY A 50 25.56 -25.24 16.59
CA GLY A 50 24.24 -25.77 16.22
C GLY A 50 23.07 -24.98 16.79
N ASP A 51 22.95 -24.92 18.12
CA ASP A 51 21.78 -24.31 18.78
C ASP A 51 21.66 -22.81 18.49
N ARG A 52 22.78 -22.07 18.51
CA ARG A 52 22.80 -20.64 18.20
C ARG A 52 22.50 -20.38 16.72
N ALA A 53 22.99 -21.24 15.83
CA ALA A 53 22.75 -21.13 14.40
C ALA A 53 21.28 -21.41 14.06
N VAL A 54 20.65 -22.39 14.72
CA VAL A 54 19.20 -22.67 14.59
C VAL A 54 18.39 -21.44 15.01
N GLN A 55 18.68 -20.88 16.20
CA GLN A 55 17.98 -19.69 16.69
C GLN A 55 18.12 -18.49 15.73
N LEU A 56 19.31 -18.28 15.16
CA LEU A 56 19.55 -17.18 14.22
C LEU A 56 18.79 -17.37 12.90
N VAL A 57 18.76 -18.59 12.36
CA VAL A 57 18.00 -18.91 11.14
C VAL A 57 16.51 -18.66 11.36
N GLU A 58 15.96 -19.14 12.48
CA GLU A 58 14.56 -18.92 12.84
C GLU A 58 14.23 -17.44 13.04
N LEU A 59 15.10 -16.70 13.72
CA LEU A 59 14.93 -15.26 13.90
C LEU A 59 14.90 -14.52 12.55
N ARG A 60 15.81 -14.86 11.63
CA ARG A 60 15.85 -14.27 10.29
C ARG A 60 14.60 -14.60 9.48
N ARG A 61 14.14 -15.86 9.54
CA ARG A 61 12.89 -16.30 8.91
C ARG A 61 11.70 -15.50 9.42
N ARG A 62 11.54 -15.43 10.74
CA ARG A 62 10.44 -14.69 11.37
C ARG A 62 10.49 -13.20 11.08
N ALA A 63 11.68 -12.60 11.11
CA ALA A 63 11.84 -11.19 10.76
C ALA A 63 11.45 -10.90 9.30
N HIS A 64 11.81 -11.81 8.38
CA HIS A 64 11.40 -11.72 6.98
C HIS A 64 9.88 -11.86 6.81
N GLU A 65 9.26 -12.84 7.46
CA GLU A 65 7.79 -13.03 7.44
C GLU A 65 7.05 -11.80 7.97
N ILE A 66 7.53 -11.19 9.06
CA ILE A 66 6.95 -9.97 9.63
C ILE A 66 7.07 -8.80 8.65
N ARG A 67 8.22 -8.64 7.99
CA ARG A 67 8.44 -7.57 7.00
C ARG A 67 7.52 -7.75 5.79
N LEU A 68 7.39 -8.96 5.28
CA LEU A 68 6.49 -9.26 4.17
C LEU A 68 5.02 -8.96 4.54
N ALA A 69 4.56 -9.49 5.68
CA ALA A 69 3.20 -9.25 6.16
C ALA A 69 2.90 -7.75 6.42
N HIS A 70 3.91 -6.97 6.82
CA HIS A 70 3.74 -5.53 6.97
C HIS A 70 3.54 -4.83 5.62
N VAL A 71 4.36 -5.15 4.62
CA VAL A 71 4.26 -4.57 3.27
C VAL A 71 2.96 -5.00 2.58
N ASP A 72 2.53 -6.24 2.76
CA ASP A 72 1.24 -6.73 2.25
C ASP A 72 0.05 -5.92 2.81
N ARG A 73 0.09 -5.58 4.11
CA ARG A 73 -0.95 -4.73 4.72
C ARG A 73 -0.93 -3.31 4.18
N LEU A 74 0.25 -2.73 3.95
CA LEU A 74 0.37 -1.40 3.34
C LEU A 74 -0.22 -1.41 1.93
N ARG A 75 0.08 -2.44 1.13
CA ARG A 75 -0.48 -2.62 -0.20
C ARG A 75 -2.01 -2.69 -0.17
N ALA A 76 -2.57 -3.53 0.71
CA ALA A 76 -4.02 -3.66 0.86
C ALA A 76 -4.69 -2.34 1.27
N GLY A 77 -4.05 -1.56 2.15
CA GLY A 77 -4.53 -0.22 2.51
C GLY A 77 -4.53 0.76 1.33
N LEU A 78 -3.50 0.74 0.50
CA LEU A 78 -3.43 1.56 -0.71
C LEU A 78 -4.47 1.12 -1.75
N GLU A 79 -4.69 -0.17 -1.95
CA GLU A 79 -5.73 -0.70 -2.85
C GLU A 79 -7.14 -0.28 -2.38
N ASN A 80 -7.40 -0.32 -1.06
CA ASN A 80 -8.65 0.21 -0.49
C ASN A 80 -8.80 1.71 -0.74
N THR A 81 -7.72 2.47 -0.56
CA THR A 81 -7.69 3.92 -0.78
C THR A 81 -7.95 4.25 -2.26
N ALA A 82 -7.33 3.52 -3.17
CA ALA A 82 -7.57 3.63 -4.61
C ALA A 82 -9.05 3.39 -4.94
N GLY A 83 -9.63 2.31 -4.42
CA GLY A 83 -11.06 2.01 -4.61
C GLY A 83 -11.99 3.09 -4.06
N THR A 84 -11.64 3.67 -2.91
CA THR A 84 -12.40 4.79 -2.31
C THR A 84 -12.33 6.03 -3.19
N LEU A 85 -11.14 6.39 -3.68
CA LEU A 85 -10.97 7.53 -4.59
C LEU A 85 -11.79 7.34 -5.86
N THR A 86 -11.75 6.15 -6.48
CA THR A 86 -12.57 5.84 -7.67
C THR A 86 -14.07 6.01 -7.41
N ALA A 87 -14.57 5.56 -6.25
CA ALA A 87 -15.98 5.71 -5.90
C ALA A 87 -16.40 7.18 -5.73
N VAL A 88 -15.54 8.00 -5.12
CA VAL A 88 -15.78 9.45 -4.96
C VAL A 88 -15.78 10.13 -6.32
N SER A 89 -14.76 9.90 -7.16
CA SER A 89 -14.68 10.52 -8.50
C SER A 89 -15.91 10.21 -9.35
N GLY A 90 -16.36 8.95 -9.35
CA GLY A 90 -17.54 8.54 -10.12
C GLY A 90 -18.82 9.22 -9.63
N THR A 91 -18.94 9.45 -8.32
CA THR A 91 -20.08 10.15 -7.72
C THR A 91 -20.09 11.63 -8.12
N ASP A 92 -18.93 12.28 -8.15
CA ASP A 92 -18.79 13.69 -8.54
C ASP A 92 -19.12 13.88 -10.03
N GLU A 93 -18.63 13.00 -10.90
CA GLU A 93 -18.95 13.02 -12.33
C GLU A 93 -20.44 12.80 -12.59
N GLN A 94 -21.07 11.90 -11.84
CA GLN A 94 -22.50 11.64 -11.96
C GLN A 94 -23.32 12.83 -11.47
N SER A 95 -22.91 13.45 -10.37
CA SER A 95 -23.55 14.66 -9.83
C SER A 95 -23.43 15.83 -10.81
N ARG A 96 -22.24 16.08 -11.39
CA ARG A 96 -22.03 17.09 -12.44
C ARG A 96 -22.90 16.85 -13.67
N ARG A 97 -23.07 15.59 -14.10
CA ARG A 97 -23.97 15.26 -15.22
C ARG A 97 -25.43 15.55 -14.90
N VAL A 98 -25.91 15.17 -13.71
CA VAL A 98 -27.31 15.34 -13.32
C VAL A 98 -27.66 16.82 -13.10
N PHE A 99 -26.80 17.56 -12.39
CA PHE A 99 -27.06 18.97 -12.08
C PHE A 99 -26.68 19.92 -13.23
N GLY A 100 -25.60 19.64 -13.97
CA GLY A 100 -25.20 20.43 -15.15
C GLY A 100 -26.17 20.27 -16.34
N ALA A 101 -26.88 19.14 -16.46
CA ALA A 101 -27.97 18.99 -17.42
C ALA A 101 -29.27 19.69 -16.98
N GLY A 102 -29.37 20.10 -15.71
CA GLY A 102 -30.53 20.78 -15.14
C GLY A 102 -30.52 22.31 -15.30
N GLU A 103 -29.36 22.92 -15.52
CA GLU A 103 -29.21 24.39 -15.68
C GLU A 103 -29.69 24.92 -17.05
N GLY A 104 -30.22 24.05 -17.92
CA GLY A 104 -30.65 24.39 -19.28
C GLY A 104 -32.16 24.46 -19.51
N ARG A 105 -33.01 24.53 -18.48
CA ARG A 105 -34.46 24.73 -18.63
C ARG A 105 -34.96 25.97 -17.90
#